data_AF-A0A963MVK2-F1
#
_entry.id   AF-A0A963MVK2-F1
#
_cell.length_a   1.000
_cell.length_b   1.000
_cell.length_c   1.000
_cell.angle_alpha   90.00
_cell.angle_beta   90.00
_cell.angle_gamma   90.00
#
_symmetry.space_group_name_H-M   'P 1'
#
loop_
_entity.id
_entity.type
_entity.pdbx_description
1 polymer ?
#
loop_
_entity_poly.entity_id
_entity_poly.type
_entity_poly.pdbx_seq_one_letter_code
_entity_poly.pdbx_strand_id
1 'polypeptide(L)'
;MTTLRLYRHGEHPEQQVSDEPLETPAAAKEGATFDGVVKRFDKRTRAHENGMSMGWVKRTYADAIECTRAGDGVRGLGFFFACVSLVVGLIEVWALISVWMDADLIEYFMSIFLVFLIFVSLLLIPLFLTRAELFAPEDLPVIFDRKHRKVYQITRYTQPGLKGLFKPWPTVALEYDWDLVDAELHVQTAVGPNIAKRQHSLWFVVRRSAEDDTPIDAFTLGNPFVLNEGLASAFWEHIRRFMEEGGQHVVRGEALAVVGRPETMWEGVKQAAHYKGGGFRQWFRDGSLIPWMVILLFPVFGPMIFLSGIGNYLAYKTSTPVHWPHEVLDAVGEPLAGQPSGRMR
;
A
#
# COMPACT_ATOMS: atom_id res chain seq x y z
N MET A 1 -14.40 -1.45 20.37
CA MET A 1 -13.23 -1.50 19.48
C MET A 1 -12.75 -2.93 19.45
N THR A 2 -12.64 -3.56 18.29
CA THR A 2 -12.11 -4.92 18.18
C THR A 2 -10.59 -4.82 18.26
N THR A 3 -10.01 -5.33 19.34
CA THR A 3 -8.56 -5.46 19.48
C THR A 3 -8.03 -6.41 18.41
N LEU A 4 -6.96 -6.00 17.71
CA LEU A 4 -6.28 -6.88 16.76
C LEU A 4 -5.69 -8.07 17.53
N ARG A 5 -5.94 -9.28 17.03
CA ARG A 5 -5.27 -10.48 17.53
C ARG A 5 -3.83 -10.48 17.00
N LEU A 6 -2.88 -10.74 17.90
CA LEU A 6 -1.48 -10.99 17.55
C LEU A 6 -1.32 -12.48 17.25
N TYR A 7 -0.78 -12.80 16.08
CA TYR A 7 -0.35 -14.15 15.72
C TYR A 7 1.17 -14.21 15.82
N ARG A 8 1.67 -15.28 16.44
CA ARG A 8 3.11 -15.48 16.62
C ARG A 8 3.75 -16.05 15.38
N HIS A 9 5.09 -16.09 15.39
CA HIS A 9 5.87 -16.61 14.28
C HIS A 9 5.40 -18.03 13.90
N GLY A 10 5.04 -18.24 12.63
CA GLY A 10 4.51 -19.51 12.11
C GLY A 10 3.02 -19.75 12.34
N GLU A 11 2.32 -18.92 13.12
CA GLU A 11 0.86 -19.00 13.27
C GLU A 11 0.16 -18.30 12.10
N HIS A 12 -0.84 -18.98 11.52
CA HIS A 12 -1.61 -18.45 10.40
C HIS A 12 -3.10 -18.33 10.75
N PRO A 13 -3.73 -17.16 10.51
CA PRO A 13 -5.17 -16.97 10.74
C PRO A 13 -6.08 -17.98 10.02
N GLU A 14 -5.63 -18.54 8.89
CA GLU A 14 -6.39 -19.53 8.10
C GLU A 14 -6.48 -20.91 8.77
N GLN A 15 -5.53 -21.29 9.64
CA GLN A 15 -5.50 -22.61 10.29
C GLN A 15 -6.63 -22.83 11.32
N GLN A 16 -7.41 -21.80 11.67
CA GLN A 16 -8.50 -21.90 12.66
C GLN A 16 -9.91 -21.69 12.09
N VAL A 17 -10.09 -21.36 10.81
CA VAL A 17 -11.44 -21.18 10.22
C VAL A 17 -12.04 -22.53 9.76
N SER A 18 -11.25 -23.60 9.71
CA SER A 18 -11.69 -24.94 9.33
C SER A 18 -12.27 -25.75 10.51
N ASP A 19 -13.40 -25.29 11.06
CA ASP A 19 -14.33 -26.13 11.86
C ASP A 19 -15.58 -26.53 11.05
N GLU A 20 -15.58 -26.32 9.73
CA GLU A 20 -16.52 -26.96 8.79
C GLU A 20 -15.88 -28.24 8.20
N PRO A 21 -16.63 -29.35 8.08
CA PRO A 21 -16.07 -30.63 7.67
C PRO A 21 -15.47 -30.56 6.26
N LEU A 22 -14.21 -30.97 6.17
CA LEU A 22 -13.36 -31.04 4.98
C LEU A 22 -14.09 -31.64 3.75
N GLU A 23 -14.52 -30.79 2.83
CA GLU A 23 -14.51 -31.15 1.41
C GLU A 23 -13.09 -30.91 0.88
N THR A 24 -12.39 -32.02 0.66
CA THR A 24 -11.17 -32.20 -0.14
C THR A 24 -9.98 -31.27 0.20
N PRO A 25 -8.83 -31.81 0.63
CA PRO A 25 -7.67 -30.97 0.94
C PRO A 25 -7.24 -30.20 -0.32
N ALA A 26 -7.48 -28.89 -0.32
CA ALA A 26 -6.85 -27.99 -1.26
C ALA A 26 -5.35 -28.18 -1.10
N ALA A 27 -4.69 -28.53 -2.21
CA ALA A 27 -3.25 -28.72 -2.26
C ALA A 27 -2.56 -27.55 -1.56
N ALA A 28 -1.61 -27.87 -0.68
CA ALA A 28 -0.70 -26.91 -0.09
C ALA A 28 -0.19 -26.00 -1.22
N LYS A 29 -0.43 -24.69 -1.12
CA LYS A 29 0.15 -23.73 -2.05
C LYS A 29 1.64 -23.99 -2.07
N GLU A 30 2.14 -24.44 -3.23
CA GLU A 30 3.56 -24.53 -3.52
C GLU A 30 4.23 -23.24 -3.03
N GLY A 31 5.34 -23.39 -2.30
CA GLY A 31 6.06 -22.29 -1.68
C GLY A 31 6.22 -21.14 -2.67
N ALA A 32 5.91 -19.92 -2.23
CA ALA A 32 5.94 -18.74 -3.07
C ALA A 32 7.28 -18.67 -3.82
N THR A 33 7.25 -18.92 -5.13
CA THR A 33 8.41 -18.77 -6.00
C THR A 33 8.60 -17.28 -6.23
N PHE A 34 9.54 -16.70 -5.49
CA PHE A 34 9.91 -15.29 -5.60
C PHE A 34 10.84 -15.10 -6.81
N ASP A 35 10.27 -14.83 -7.98
CA ASP A 35 11.03 -14.46 -9.18
C ASP A 35 11.49 -12.98 -9.11
N GLY A 36 12.70 -12.69 -9.60
CA GLY A 36 13.26 -11.32 -9.65
C GLY A 36 14.17 -10.90 -8.49
N VAL A 37 14.69 -11.83 -7.68
CA VAL A 37 15.68 -11.53 -6.63
C VAL A 37 17.01 -11.10 -7.27
N VAL A 38 17.42 -9.86 -7.05
CA VAL A 38 18.71 -9.34 -7.55
C VAL A 38 19.79 -9.39 -6.49
N LYS A 39 19.44 -9.16 -5.22
CA LYS A 39 20.40 -9.12 -4.13
C LYS A 39 19.75 -9.57 -2.82
N ARG A 40 20.39 -10.50 -2.12
CA ARG A 40 20.07 -10.81 -0.72
C ARG A 40 20.99 -10.02 0.18
N PHE A 41 20.44 -9.38 1.20
CA PHE A 41 21.21 -8.62 2.16
C PHE A 41 21.54 -9.46 3.39
N ASP A 42 22.79 -9.40 3.83
CA ASP A 42 23.23 -10.01 5.08
C ASP A 42 23.23 -8.96 6.21
N LYS A 43 22.71 -9.33 7.38
CA LYS A 43 22.65 -8.49 8.59
C LYS A 43 24.03 -8.13 9.14
N ARG A 44 25.05 -8.94 8.84
CA ARG A 44 26.43 -8.76 9.29
C ARG A 44 27.29 -7.97 8.31
N THR A 45 26.82 -7.78 7.08
CA THR A 45 27.58 -7.03 6.07
C THR A 45 26.96 -5.67 5.83
N ARG A 46 27.83 -4.67 5.65
CA ARG A 46 27.39 -3.33 5.28
C ARG A 46 26.86 -3.38 3.84
N ALA A 47 25.60 -2.99 3.65
CA ALA A 47 24.96 -2.97 2.33
C ALA A 47 25.14 -1.64 1.59
N HIS A 48 25.35 -0.55 2.34
CA HIS A 48 25.53 0.81 1.83
C HIS A 48 26.37 1.64 2.81
N GLU A 49 27.08 2.66 2.33
CA GLU A 49 27.94 3.49 3.18
C GLU A 49 27.13 4.27 4.24
N ASN A 50 25.97 4.80 3.83
CA ASN A 50 25.08 5.59 4.67
C ASN A 50 23.70 4.93 4.79
N GLY A 51 23.17 4.83 6.01
CA GLY A 51 21.76 4.51 6.21
C GLY A 51 20.91 5.74 5.91
N MET A 52 19.71 5.54 5.33
CA MET A 52 18.72 6.61 5.09
C MET A 52 17.34 6.11 5.51
N SER A 53 16.58 6.89 6.28
CA SER A 53 15.21 6.51 6.70
C SER A 53 14.16 6.92 5.66
N MET A 54 14.52 7.85 4.77
CA MET A 54 13.75 8.33 3.60
C MET A 54 12.34 8.82 3.93
N GLY A 55 12.11 9.25 5.17
CA GLY A 55 10.79 9.65 5.64
C GLY A 55 9.79 8.49 5.71
N TRP A 56 10.24 7.23 5.82
CA TRP A 56 9.39 6.07 6.06
C TRP A 56 9.19 5.76 7.55
N VAL A 57 10.07 6.26 8.43
CA VAL A 57 9.92 6.10 9.88
C VAL A 57 8.84 7.05 10.38
N LYS A 58 7.73 6.49 10.83
CA LYS A 58 6.53 7.20 11.27
C LYS A 58 6.56 7.53 12.76
N ARG A 59 6.99 6.58 13.59
CA ARG A 59 7.13 6.75 15.04
C ARG A 59 8.39 6.08 15.54
N THR A 60 8.84 6.51 16.71
CA THR A 60 9.99 5.92 17.39
C THR A 60 9.65 5.68 18.86
N TYR A 61 10.17 4.58 19.37
CA TYR A 61 10.03 4.11 20.75
C TYR A 61 11.42 4.07 21.39
N ALA A 62 11.54 3.70 22.67
CA ALA A 62 12.86 3.59 23.30
C ALA A 62 13.79 2.64 22.53
N ASP A 63 13.29 1.46 22.16
CA ASP A 63 14.04 0.40 21.50
C ASP A 63 13.39 -0.11 20.20
N ALA A 64 12.43 0.64 19.65
CA ALA A 64 11.75 0.26 18.41
C ALA A 64 11.54 1.43 17.46
N ILE A 65 11.39 1.13 16.16
CA ILE A 65 10.97 2.08 15.13
C ILE A 65 9.74 1.55 14.40
N GLU A 66 8.75 2.41 14.14
CA GLU A 66 7.57 2.09 13.33
C GLU A 66 7.74 2.71 11.95
N CYS A 67 7.77 1.86 10.93
CA CYS A 67 7.81 2.25 9.53
C CYS A 67 6.40 2.20 8.93
N THR A 68 6.02 3.24 8.18
CA THR A 68 4.77 3.25 7.41
C THR A 68 4.90 2.40 6.15
N ARG A 69 3.83 1.72 5.77
CA ARG A 69 3.69 1.08 4.44
C ARG A 69 2.73 1.83 3.54
N ALA A 70 2.07 2.86 4.06
CA ALA A 70 1.27 3.75 3.24
C ALA A 70 2.19 4.53 2.28
N GLY A 71 2.13 4.19 1.00
CA GLY A 71 2.73 5.01 -0.06
C GLY A 71 1.95 6.31 -0.22
N ASP A 72 2.65 7.45 -0.16
CA ASP A 72 2.10 8.75 -0.51
C ASP A 72 1.59 8.75 -1.97
N GLY A 73 0.40 9.34 -2.19
CA GLY A 73 0.00 9.86 -3.51
C GLY A 73 -0.84 8.95 -4.42
N VAL A 74 -1.17 7.72 -4.03
CA VAL A 74 -1.99 6.81 -4.87
C VAL A 74 -3.45 6.70 -4.37
N ARG A 75 -3.74 7.11 -3.13
CA ARG A 75 -5.10 7.08 -2.57
C ARG A 75 -6.03 8.00 -3.34
N GLY A 76 -7.21 7.50 -3.70
CA GLY A 76 -8.23 8.21 -4.45
C GLY A 76 -8.18 7.97 -5.96
N LEU A 77 -7.09 7.41 -6.48
CA LEU A 77 -6.96 7.12 -7.90
C LEU A 77 -7.91 5.98 -8.32
N GLY A 78 -8.13 5.00 -7.45
CA GLY A 78 -9.13 3.96 -7.68
C GLY A 78 -10.54 4.54 -7.79
N PHE A 79 -10.90 5.49 -6.93
CA PHE A 79 -12.18 6.19 -7.02
C PHE A 79 -12.33 6.97 -8.34
N PHE A 80 -11.28 7.66 -8.81
CA PHE A 80 -11.31 8.31 -10.13
C PHE A 80 -11.60 7.31 -11.25
N PHE A 81 -10.89 6.19 -11.30
CA PHE A 81 -11.10 5.17 -12.31
C PHE A 81 -12.49 4.50 -12.20
N ALA A 82 -13.04 4.37 -10.99
CA ALA A 82 -14.43 3.95 -10.79
C ALA A 82 -15.41 4.94 -11.45
N CYS A 83 -15.22 6.24 -11.28
CA CYS A 83 -16.04 7.26 -11.94
C CYS A 83 -15.90 7.24 -13.47
N VAL A 84 -14.68 7.10 -13.99
CA VAL A 84 -14.45 6.98 -15.45
C VAL A 84 -15.17 5.75 -16.00
N SER A 85 -15.06 4.61 -15.31
CA SER A 85 -15.74 3.37 -15.70
C SER A 85 -17.26 3.54 -15.74
N LEU A 86 -17.85 4.26 -14.79
CA LEU A 86 -19.29 4.59 -14.81
C LEU A 86 -19.66 5.44 -16.02
N VAL A 87 -18.86 6.45 -16.37
CA VAL A 87 -19.12 7.29 -17.56
C VAL A 87 -19.03 6.46 -18.85
N VAL A 88 -18.01 5.60 -18.97
CA VAL A 88 -17.88 4.69 -20.12
C VAL A 88 -19.10 3.77 -20.22
N GLY A 89 -19.53 3.17 -19.12
CA GLY A 89 -20.72 2.33 -19.11
C GLY A 89 -22.01 3.06 -19.48
N LEU A 90 -22.16 4.33 -19.11
CA LEU A 90 -23.31 5.15 -19.55
C LEU A 90 -23.27 5.45 -21.06
N ILE A 91 -22.08 5.67 -21.62
CA ILE A 91 -21.90 5.83 -23.08
C ILE A 91 -22.25 4.51 -23.79
N GLU A 92 -21.82 3.38 -23.25
CA GLU A 92 -22.15 2.05 -23.78
C GLU A 92 -23.66 1.78 -23.74
N VAL A 93 -24.36 2.15 -22.66
CA VAL A 93 -25.83 2.06 -22.58
C VAL A 93 -26.51 2.92 -23.65
N TRP A 94 -26.04 4.16 -23.85
CA TRP A 94 -26.58 5.03 -24.89
C TRP A 94 -26.34 4.46 -26.29
N ALA A 95 -25.15 3.90 -26.55
CA ALA A 95 -24.82 3.22 -27.80
C ALA A 95 -25.71 1.99 -28.01
N LEU A 96 -25.93 1.18 -26.98
CA LEU A 96 -26.82 0.02 -27.04
C LEU A 96 -28.24 0.42 -27.42
N ILE A 97 -28.80 1.44 -26.76
CA ILE A 97 -30.16 1.96 -27.06
C ILE A 97 -30.25 2.44 -28.51
N SER A 98 -29.21 3.11 -29.01
CA SER A 98 -29.18 3.66 -30.36
C SER A 98 -29.13 2.57 -31.43
N VAL A 99 -28.35 1.50 -31.20
CA VAL A 99 -28.25 0.35 -32.12
C VAL A 99 -29.53 -0.50 -32.12
N TRP A 100 -30.19 -0.63 -30.96
CA TRP A 100 -31.37 -1.49 -30.82
C TRP A 100 -32.59 -1.02 -31.63
N MET A 101 -32.58 0.22 -32.14
CA MET A 101 -33.71 0.76 -32.90
C MET A 101 -33.81 0.19 -34.32
N ASP A 102 -32.72 -0.31 -34.91
CA ASP A 102 -32.67 -0.78 -36.31
C ASP A 102 -31.88 -2.10 -36.49
N ALA A 103 -31.77 -2.91 -35.43
CA ALA A 103 -30.75 -3.97 -35.34
C ALA A 103 -30.93 -5.17 -36.30
N ASP A 104 -29.87 -5.54 -37.00
CA ASP A 104 -29.72 -6.82 -37.70
C ASP A 104 -29.17 -7.96 -36.81
N LEU A 105 -28.97 -9.17 -37.38
CA LEU A 105 -28.51 -10.35 -36.61
C LEU A 105 -27.06 -10.22 -36.11
N ILE A 106 -26.18 -9.52 -36.83
CA ILE A 106 -24.79 -9.27 -36.40
C ILE A 106 -24.80 -8.25 -35.27
N GLU A 107 -25.60 -7.20 -35.40
CA GLU A 107 -25.82 -6.18 -34.39
C GLU A 107 -26.42 -6.78 -33.11
N TYR A 108 -27.27 -7.81 -33.23
CA TYR A 108 -27.75 -8.58 -32.07
C TYR A 108 -26.62 -9.25 -31.29
N PHE A 109 -25.67 -9.94 -31.95
CA PHE A 109 -24.53 -10.53 -31.25
C PHE A 109 -23.61 -9.47 -30.63
N MET A 110 -23.37 -8.37 -31.32
CA MET A 110 -22.61 -7.23 -30.79
C MET A 110 -23.31 -6.62 -29.57
N SER A 111 -24.64 -6.58 -29.57
CA SER A 111 -25.44 -6.08 -28.44
C SER A 111 -25.27 -6.94 -27.18
N ILE A 112 -25.17 -8.27 -27.31
CA ILE A 112 -24.91 -9.17 -26.16
C ILE A 112 -23.54 -8.90 -25.57
N PHE A 113 -22.52 -8.76 -26.42
CA PHE A 113 -21.18 -8.40 -25.98
C PHE A 113 -21.16 -7.02 -25.29
N LEU A 114 -21.87 -6.04 -25.85
CA LEU A 114 -22.00 -4.71 -25.27
C LEU A 114 -22.70 -4.73 -23.91
N VAL A 115 -23.76 -5.55 -23.73
CA VAL A 115 -24.41 -5.75 -22.42
C VAL A 115 -23.43 -6.30 -21.38
N PHE A 116 -22.56 -7.24 -21.78
CA PHE A 116 -21.51 -7.74 -20.89
C PHE A 116 -20.52 -6.62 -20.51
N LEU A 117 -20.07 -5.82 -21.48
CA LEU A 117 -19.19 -4.67 -21.20
C LEU A 117 -19.84 -3.66 -20.27
N ILE A 118 -21.13 -3.33 -20.48
CA ILE A 118 -21.92 -2.46 -19.61
C ILE A 118 -21.94 -3.01 -18.17
N PHE A 119 -22.14 -4.33 -18.00
CA PHE A 119 -22.11 -4.95 -16.67
C PHE A 119 -20.73 -4.82 -16.01
N VAL A 120 -19.64 -5.03 -16.77
CA VAL A 120 -18.28 -4.87 -16.27
C VAL A 120 -17.98 -3.41 -15.89
N SER A 121 -18.35 -2.46 -16.75
CA SER A 121 -18.03 -1.03 -16.61
C SER A 121 -18.91 -0.31 -15.58
N LEU A 122 -20.20 -0.65 -15.47
CA LEU A 122 -21.12 -0.06 -14.49
C LEU A 122 -21.11 -0.75 -13.13
N LEU A 123 -20.87 -2.06 -13.08
CA LEU A 123 -20.94 -2.83 -11.84
C LEU A 123 -19.56 -3.28 -11.37
N LEU A 124 -18.87 -4.15 -12.10
CA LEU A 124 -17.71 -4.86 -11.57
C LEU A 124 -16.53 -3.93 -11.25
N ILE A 125 -16.14 -3.07 -12.20
CA ILE A 125 -14.99 -2.18 -12.05
C ILE A 125 -15.24 -1.15 -10.93
N PRO A 126 -16.36 -0.38 -10.93
CA PRO A 126 -16.61 0.60 -9.87
C PRO A 126 -16.69 -0.04 -8.49
N LEU A 127 -17.33 -1.22 -8.40
CA LEU A 127 -17.45 -1.96 -7.15
C LEU A 127 -16.08 -2.39 -6.61
N PHE A 128 -15.26 -2.98 -7.48
CA PHE A 128 -13.93 -3.47 -7.12
C PHE A 128 -13.00 -2.33 -6.71
N LEU A 129 -12.92 -1.26 -7.50
CA LEU A 129 -12.03 -0.14 -7.23
C LEU A 129 -12.46 0.66 -6.00
N THR A 130 -13.75 0.91 -5.83
CA THR A 130 -14.28 1.56 -4.63
C THR A 130 -14.02 0.70 -3.40
N ARG A 131 -14.14 -0.63 -3.51
CA ARG A 131 -13.84 -1.55 -2.41
C ARG A 131 -12.36 -1.60 -2.04
N ALA A 132 -11.47 -1.52 -3.04
CA ALA A 132 -10.03 -1.53 -2.86
C ALA A 132 -9.55 -0.34 -2.02
N GLU A 133 -10.20 0.82 -2.18
CA GLU A 133 -9.83 2.06 -1.51
C GLU A 133 -10.65 2.36 -0.25
N LEU A 134 -11.98 2.24 -0.31
CA LEU A 134 -12.84 2.54 0.83
C LEU A 134 -12.71 1.47 1.92
N PHE A 135 -12.83 1.92 3.16
CA PHE A 135 -12.71 1.08 4.36
C PHE A 135 -11.35 0.40 4.55
N ALA A 136 -10.37 0.69 3.69
CA ALA A 136 -8.98 0.27 3.83
C ALA A 136 -8.40 0.79 5.17
N PRO A 137 -7.53 0.02 5.84
CA PRO A 137 -6.79 0.53 6.97
C PRO A 137 -5.98 1.77 6.56
N GLU A 138 -5.85 2.73 7.49
CA GLU A 138 -5.13 3.98 7.24
C GLU A 138 -3.65 3.74 6.90
N ASP A 139 -3.06 2.71 7.47
CA ASP A 139 -1.69 2.30 7.25
C ASP A 139 -1.57 0.80 7.51
N LEU A 140 -0.47 0.18 7.09
CA LEU A 140 -0.12 -1.19 7.43
C LEU A 140 1.29 -1.16 8.04
N PRO A 141 1.46 -0.53 9.21
CA PRO A 141 2.78 -0.25 9.75
C PRO A 141 3.54 -1.53 10.12
N VAL A 142 4.86 -1.41 10.16
CA VAL A 142 5.78 -2.44 10.64
C VAL A 142 6.65 -1.85 11.75
N ILE A 143 6.70 -2.51 12.90
CA ILE A 143 7.60 -2.16 13.99
C ILE A 143 8.80 -3.09 13.98
N PHE A 144 9.99 -2.50 14.05
CA PHE A 144 11.24 -3.21 14.32
C PHE A 144 11.62 -2.96 15.78
N ASP A 145 11.66 -4.02 16.59
CA ASP A 145 11.99 -3.98 18.01
C ASP A 145 13.35 -4.64 18.24
N ARG A 146 14.36 -3.81 18.53
CA ARG A 146 15.74 -4.28 18.72
C ARG A 146 15.95 -4.95 20.07
N LYS A 147 15.16 -4.61 21.10
CA LYS A 147 15.32 -5.15 22.45
C LYS A 147 14.93 -6.62 22.51
N HIS A 148 13.81 -6.97 21.87
CA HIS A 148 13.33 -8.35 21.80
C HIS A 148 13.75 -9.09 20.53
N ARG A 149 14.44 -8.41 19.59
CA ARG A 149 14.75 -8.90 18.24
C ARG A 149 13.50 -9.42 17.51
N LYS A 150 12.45 -8.61 17.51
CA LYS A 150 11.16 -8.93 16.88
C LYS A 150 10.80 -7.93 15.80
N VAL A 151 9.99 -8.40 14.86
CA VAL A 151 9.33 -7.56 13.87
C VAL A 151 7.83 -7.78 14.02
N TYR A 152 7.09 -6.69 14.28
CA TYR A 152 5.63 -6.73 14.32
C TYR A 152 5.10 -6.10 13.04
N GLN A 153 4.17 -6.78 12.36
CA GLN A 153 3.57 -6.30 11.13
C GLN A 153 2.05 -6.31 11.26
N ILE A 154 1.40 -5.26 10.76
CA ILE A 154 -0.04 -5.30 10.51
C ILE A 154 -0.26 -5.58 9.03
N THR A 155 -1.08 -6.60 8.72
CA THR A 155 -1.38 -7.01 7.34
C THR A 155 -2.86 -7.27 7.15
N ARG A 156 -3.27 -7.36 5.88
CA ARG A 156 -4.61 -7.82 5.46
C ARG A 156 -4.49 -9.29 5.11
N TYR A 157 -5.16 -10.16 5.85
CA TYR A 157 -4.97 -11.60 5.66
C TYR A 157 -5.95 -12.21 4.65
N THR A 158 -7.20 -11.72 4.62
CA THR A 158 -8.22 -12.24 3.70
C THR A 158 -8.79 -11.14 2.81
N GLN A 159 -9.03 -11.48 1.53
CA GLN A 159 -9.88 -10.65 0.69
C GLN A 159 -11.33 -10.81 1.16
N PRO A 160 -11.98 -9.75 1.63
CA PRO A 160 -13.39 -9.80 1.94
C PRO A 160 -14.11 -10.05 0.61
N GLY A 161 -14.68 -11.25 0.45
CA GLY A 161 -15.56 -11.53 -0.68
C GLY A 161 -16.77 -10.58 -0.70
N LEU A 162 -17.73 -10.80 -1.60
CA LEU A 162 -18.88 -9.88 -1.78
C LEU A 162 -19.64 -9.57 -0.47
N LYS A 163 -19.69 -10.49 0.50
CA LYS A 163 -20.30 -10.29 1.83
C LYS A 163 -19.61 -9.24 2.72
N GLY A 164 -18.37 -8.86 2.41
CA GLY A 164 -17.56 -7.89 3.15
C GLY A 164 -17.36 -6.57 2.41
N LEU A 165 -18.16 -6.27 1.40
CA LEU A 165 -18.00 -5.10 0.53
C LEU A 165 -18.00 -3.75 1.28
N PHE A 166 -18.87 -3.60 2.28
CA PHE A 166 -18.98 -2.36 3.08
C PHE A 166 -18.41 -2.51 4.50
N LYS A 167 -17.65 -3.59 4.75
CA LYS A 167 -17.03 -3.83 6.05
C LYS A 167 -15.55 -3.40 6.01
N PRO A 168 -14.98 -2.95 7.14
CA PRO A 168 -13.55 -2.79 7.28
C PRO A 168 -12.79 -4.02 6.79
N TRP A 169 -11.60 -3.81 6.21
CA TRP A 169 -10.75 -4.95 5.84
C TRP A 169 -10.35 -5.72 7.10
N PRO A 170 -10.36 -7.06 7.05
CA PRO A 170 -9.86 -7.88 8.14
C PRO A 170 -8.34 -7.71 8.25
N THR A 171 -7.92 -6.93 9.24
CA THR A 171 -6.52 -6.75 9.58
C THR A 171 -6.12 -7.66 10.74
N VAL A 172 -4.87 -8.10 10.73
CA VAL A 172 -4.26 -8.90 11.80
C VAL A 172 -2.88 -8.34 12.12
N ALA A 173 -2.42 -8.55 13.35
CA ALA A 173 -1.05 -8.27 13.74
C ALA A 173 -0.26 -9.59 13.75
N LEU A 174 0.92 -9.58 13.17
CA LEU A 174 1.82 -10.72 13.07
C LEU A 174 3.13 -10.37 13.78
N GLU A 175 3.69 -11.32 14.51
CA GLU A 175 5.00 -11.23 15.14
C GLU A 175 5.96 -12.18 14.44
N TYR A 176 7.16 -11.70 14.11
CA TYR A 176 8.25 -12.51 13.58
C TYR A 176 9.54 -12.32 14.36
N ASP A 177 10.32 -13.39 14.45
CA ASP A 177 11.69 -13.31 14.93
C ASP A 177 12.58 -12.62 13.91
N TRP A 178 13.24 -11.54 14.30
CA TRP A 178 14.13 -10.80 13.42
C TRP A 178 15.22 -11.68 12.83
N ASP A 179 15.72 -12.67 13.58
CA ASP A 179 16.74 -13.62 13.10
C ASP A 179 16.25 -14.51 11.93
N LEU A 180 14.94 -14.71 11.82
CA LEU A 180 14.28 -15.47 10.75
C LEU A 180 13.72 -14.59 9.62
N VAL A 181 13.93 -13.28 9.69
CA VAL A 181 13.57 -12.34 8.61
C VAL A 181 14.79 -12.03 7.76
N ASP A 182 14.75 -12.35 6.48
CA ASP A 182 15.80 -12.03 5.51
C ASP A 182 15.36 -10.88 4.60
N ALA A 183 16.29 -9.99 4.26
CA ALA A 183 15.99 -8.88 3.36
C ALA A 183 16.49 -9.16 1.95
N GLU A 184 15.63 -8.92 0.98
CA GLU A 184 15.90 -9.15 -0.44
C GLU A 184 15.53 -7.91 -1.27
N LEU A 185 16.38 -7.57 -2.22
CA LEU A 185 16.08 -6.60 -3.27
C LEU A 185 15.49 -7.34 -4.47
N HIS A 186 14.23 -7.07 -4.76
CA HIS A 186 13.55 -7.59 -5.93
C HIS A 186 13.48 -6.52 -7.01
N VAL A 187 13.71 -6.91 -8.26
CA VAL A 187 13.60 -6.04 -9.42
C VAL A 187 12.60 -6.61 -10.39
N GLN A 188 11.51 -5.87 -10.59
CA GLN A 188 10.51 -6.19 -11.60
C GLN A 188 10.65 -5.20 -12.76
N THR A 189 10.73 -5.72 -13.98
CA THR A 189 10.74 -4.87 -15.17
C THR A 189 9.32 -4.70 -15.66
N ALA A 190 8.73 -3.53 -15.42
CA ALA A 190 7.45 -3.16 -16.01
C ALA A 190 7.70 -2.79 -17.48
N VAL A 191 7.24 -3.63 -18.40
CA VAL A 191 7.33 -3.41 -19.85
C VAL A 191 5.99 -2.84 -20.32
N GLY A 192 5.95 -1.55 -20.62
CA GLY A 192 4.87 -0.90 -21.34
C GLY A 192 5.19 -0.78 -22.85
N PRO A 193 4.21 -0.37 -23.67
CA PRO A 193 4.34 -0.34 -25.14
C PRO A 193 5.57 0.42 -25.66
N ASN A 194 6.06 1.44 -24.93
CA ASN A 194 7.23 2.24 -25.31
C ASN A 194 8.21 2.49 -24.15
N ILE A 195 8.03 1.83 -22.99
CA ILE A 195 8.84 2.09 -21.79
C ILE A 195 9.10 0.77 -21.07
N ALA A 196 10.38 0.42 -20.88
CA ALA A 196 10.78 -0.57 -19.90
C ALA A 196 11.32 0.15 -18.67
N LYS A 197 10.60 0.06 -17.54
CA LYS A 197 11.05 0.64 -16.26
C LYS A 197 11.31 -0.46 -15.26
N ARG A 198 12.52 -0.49 -14.70
CA ARG A 198 12.85 -1.35 -13.56
C ARG A 198 12.29 -0.74 -12.27
N GLN A 199 11.46 -1.51 -11.58
CA GLN A 199 10.91 -1.19 -10.27
C GLN A 199 11.69 -1.99 -9.23
N HIS A 200 12.24 -1.29 -8.24
CA HIS A 200 13.01 -1.90 -7.17
C HIS A 200 12.14 -1.95 -5.92
N SER A 201 12.07 -3.10 -5.27
CA SER A 201 11.29 -3.29 -4.05
C SER A 201 12.13 -4.00 -3.00
N LEU A 202 12.08 -3.49 -1.76
CA LEU A 202 12.74 -4.12 -0.62
C LEU A 202 11.74 -5.08 0.04
N TRP A 203 12.03 -6.37 -0.06
CA TRP A 203 11.25 -7.45 0.51
C TRP A 203 11.92 -7.95 1.80
N PHE A 204 11.10 -8.29 2.76
CA PHE A 204 11.46 -8.97 3.99
C PHE A 204 10.76 -10.32 3.96
N VAL A 205 11.53 -11.37 3.72
CA VAL A 205 11.06 -12.75 3.61
C VAL A 205 11.21 -13.40 4.98
N VAL A 206 10.13 -13.98 5.49
CA VAL A 206 10.09 -14.65 6.79
C VAL A 206 10.27 -16.14 6.58
N ARG A 207 11.34 -16.72 7.11
CA ARG A 207 11.60 -18.17 7.11
C ARG A 207 10.79 -18.87 8.20
N ARG A 208 10.50 -20.16 8.02
CA ARG A 208 9.77 -20.96 9.02
C ARG A 208 10.56 -21.18 10.30
N SER A 209 11.84 -21.53 10.19
CA SER A 209 12.72 -21.76 11.33
C SER A 209 14.18 -21.55 10.94
N ALA A 210 15.11 -21.71 11.89
CA ALA A 210 16.54 -21.58 11.61
C ALA A 210 17.07 -22.73 10.72
N GLU A 211 16.42 -23.90 10.79
CA GLU A 211 16.75 -25.12 10.07
C GLU A 211 15.96 -25.29 8.76
N ASP A 212 14.78 -24.65 8.65
CA ASP A 212 13.91 -24.69 7.49
C ASP A 212 13.83 -23.31 6.82
N ASP A 213 14.55 -23.16 5.70
CA ASP A 213 14.58 -21.95 4.89
C ASP A 213 13.29 -21.71 4.08
N THR A 214 12.26 -22.55 4.26
CA THR A 214 10.97 -22.35 3.58
C THR A 214 10.34 -21.02 4.00
N PRO A 215 10.00 -20.13 3.05
CA PRO A 215 9.35 -18.86 3.36
C PRO A 215 7.89 -19.10 3.77
N ILE A 216 7.50 -18.56 4.93
CA ILE A 216 6.12 -18.63 5.47
C ILE A 216 5.34 -17.34 5.24
N ASP A 217 6.05 -16.22 5.06
CA ASP A 217 5.45 -14.92 4.79
C ASP A 217 6.46 -13.99 4.11
N ALA A 218 5.97 -12.90 3.52
CA ALA A 218 6.82 -11.83 3.05
C ALA A 218 6.10 -10.48 3.06
N PHE A 219 6.85 -9.42 3.33
CA PHE A 219 6.34 -8.06 3.31
C PHE A 219 7.32 -7.09 2.67
N THR A 220 6.78 -5.98 2.16
CA THR A 220 7.54 -4.95 1.45
C THR A 220 7.54 -3.66 2.23
N LEU A 221 8.67 -2.95 2.23
CA LEU A 221 8.75 -1.59 2.78
C LEU A 221 9.19 -0.58 1.73
N GLY A 222 8.67 0.64 1.87
CA GLY A 222 8.89 1.74 0.94
C GLY A 222 8.05 1.63 -0.33
N ASN A 223 8.14 2.66 -1.18
CA ASN A 223 7.40 2.74 -2.43
C ASN A 223 8.26 2.24 -3.61
N PRO A 224 7.86 1.15 -4.32
CA PRO A 224 8.60 0.64 -5.47
C PRO A 224 8.78 1.62 -6.63
N PHE A 225 7.96 2.68 -6.69
CA PHE A 225 8.08 3.75 -7.68
C PHE A 225 9.17 4.77 -7.34
N VAL A 226 9.59 4.84 -6.07
CA VAL A 226 10.61 5.77 -5.55
C VAL A 226 11.93 5.05 -5.33
N LEU A 227 11.89 3.81 -4.85
CA LEU A 227 13.09 3.04 -4.58
C LEU A 227 13.85 2.70 -5.87
N ASN A 228 15.17 2.84 -5.79
CA ASN A 228 16.14 2.25 -6.70
C ASN A 228 17.08 1.34 -5.89
N GLU A 229 18.01 0.64 -6.53
CA GLU A 229 18.93 -0.27 -5.83
C GLU A 229 19.74 0.41 -4.71
N GLY A 230 20.27 1.61 -4.96
CA GLY A 230 21.04 2.36 -3.97
C GLY A 230 20.16 2.80 -2.79
N LEU A 231 18.95 3.28 -3.08
CA LEU A 231 18.02 3.71 -2.05
C LEU A 231 17.49 2.55 -1.21
N ALA A 232 17.14 1.43 -1.84
CA ALA A 232 16.73 0.23 -1.12
C ALA A 232 17.87 -0.31 -0.23
N SER A 233 19.12 -0.29 -0.73
CA SER A 233 20.30 -0.67 0.05
C SER A 233 20.55 0.28 1.23
N ALA A 234 20.41 1.58 1.03
CA ALA A 234 20.54 2.60 2.08
C ALA A 234 19.44 2.49 3.14
N PHE A 235 18.21 2.17 2.74
CA PHE A 235 17.10 1.98 3.66
C PHE A 235 17.23 0.69 4.47
N TRP A 236 17.62 -0.41 3.83
CA TRP A 236 18.00 -1.63 4.55
C TRP A 236 19.14 -1.38 5.53
N GLU A 237 20.20 -0.66 5.13
CA GLU A 237 21.33 -0.35 6.00
C GLU A 237 20.90 0.45 7.25
N HIS A 238 19.91 1.34 7.12
CA HIS A 238 19.32 2.03 8.26
C HIS A 238 18.65 1.07 9.24
N ILE A 239 17.77 0.18 8.75
CA ILE A 239 17.06 -0.82 9.58
C ILE A 239 18.06 -1.78 10.22
N ARG A 240 19.03 -2.29 9.45
CA ARG A 240 20.09 -3.18 9.91
C ARG A 240 20.91 -2.55 11.04
N ARG A 241 21.39 -1.31 10.87
CA ARG A 241 22.13 -0.60 11.95
C ARG A 241 21.28 -0.40 13.18
N PHE A 242 20.01 -0.06 13.01
CA PHE A 242 19.09 0.10 14.13
C PHE A 242 18.93 -1.20 14.94
N MET A 243 18.71 -2.33 14.24
CA MET A 243 18.47 -3.64 14.84
C MET A 243 19.73 -4.32 15.40
N GLU A 244 20.88 -4.15 14.73
CA GLU A 244 22.11 -4.91 15.05
C GLU A 244 23.14 -4.08 15.83
N GLU A 245 23.25 -2.77 15.56
CA GLU A 245 24.36 -1.92 16.04
C GLU A 245 23.91 -0.85 17.03
N GLY A 246 22.62 -0.83 17.40
CA GLY A 246 22.06 0.23 18.24
C GLY A 246 22.04 1.59 17.54
N GLY A 247 21.90 1.59 16.21
CA GLY A 247 21.84 2.80 15.38
C GLY A 247 20.71 3.75 15.79
N GLN A 248 20.76 4.98 15.26
CA GLN A 248 19.75 6.01 15.53
C GLN A 248 18.38 5.62 14.96
N HIS A 249 17.31 5.98 15.67
CA HIS A 249 15.92 5.73 15.23
C HIS A 249 15.56 6.42 13.91
N VAL A 250 16.14 7.59 13.67
CA VAL A 250 15.99 8.37 12.43
C VAL A 250 17.35 8.92 12.07
N VAL A 251 17.68 8.90 10.78
CA VAL A 251 18.96 9.44 10.29
C VAL A 251 18.99 10.96 10.49
N ARG A 252 20.10 11.47 11.02
CA ARG A 252 20.25 12.90 11.36
C ARG A 252 19.83 13.82 10.21
N GLY A 253 18.86 14.69 10.47
CA GLY A 253 18.36 15.67 9.50
C GLY A 253 17.15 15.21 8.70
N GLU A 254 16.74 13.94 8.80
CA GLU A 254 15.50 13.45 8.22
C GLU A 254 14.32 13.65 9.18
N ALA A 255 13.14 13.93 8.60
CA ALA A 255 11.90 14.09 9.36
C ALA A 255 11.13 12.77 9.42
N LEU A 256 10.32 12.61 10.46
CA LEU A 256 9.38 11.50 10.55
C LEU A 256 8.35 11.56 9.43
N ALA A 257 7.87 10.39 9.02
CA ALA A 257 6.79 10.23 8.07
C ALA A 257 5.54 10.91 8.62
N VAL A 258 5.06 11.95 7.94
CA VAL A 258 3.77 12.57 8.23
C VAL A 258 2.75 12.00 7.25
N VAL A 259 1.94 11.06 7.73
CA VAL A 259 0.77 10.60 6.97
C VAL A 259 -0.26 11.73 6.99
N GLY A 260 -0.37 12.44 5.87
CA GLY A 260 -1.25 13.61 5.76
C GLY A 260 -2.71 13.19 5.66
N ARG A 261 -3.42 13.07 6.79
CA ARG A 261 -4.86 12.86 6.79
C ARG A 261 -5.58 14.17 6.41
N PRO A 262 -6.34 14.23 5.31
CA PRO A 262 -7.11 15.42 4.96
C PRO A 262 -8.29 15.57 5.94
N GLU A 263 -8.39 16.72 6.60
CA GLU A 263 -9.53 17.06 7.47
C GLU A 263 -10.73 17.50 6.61
N THR A 264 -10.46 18.10 5.46
CA THR A 264 -11.48 18.58 4.52
C THR A 264 -11.29 17.97 3.13
N MET A 265 -12.38 17.91 2.35
CA MET A 265 -12.33 17.47 0.95
C MET A 265 -11.32 18.27 0.12
N TRP A 266 -11.20 19.58 0.38
CA TRP A 266 -10.27 20.45 -0.33
C TRP A 266 -8.80 20.14 -0.02
N GLU A 267 -8.50 19.73 1.21
CA GLU A 267 -7.16 19.20 1.55
C GLU A 267 -6.88 17.90 0.80
N GLY A 268 -7.87 17.02 0.65
CA GLY A 268 -7.76 15.81 -0.17
C GLY A 268 -7.40 16.13 -1.63
N VAL A 269 -8.07 17.12 -2.23
CA VAL A 269 -7.77 17.62 -3.59
C VAL A 269 -6.39 18.24 -3.68
N LYS A 270 -5.98 19.06 -2.72
CA LYS A 270 -4.63 19.65 -2.68
C LYS A 270 -3.53 18.59 -2.60
N GLN A 271 -3.75 17.54 -1.80
CA GLN A 271 -2.82 16.42 -1.67
C GLN A 271 -2.72 15.62 -2.98
N ALA A 272 -3.86 15.30 -3.62
CA ALA A 272 -3.89 14.57 -4.90
C ALA A 272 -3.20 15.33 -6.04
N ALA A 273 -3.30 16.66 -6.03
CA ALA A 273 -2.65 17.52 -7.00
C ALA A 273 -1.11 17.59 -6.88
N HIS A 274 -0.52 16.94 -5.86
CA HIS A 274 0.92 16.91 -5.62
C HIS A 274 1.56 18.32 -5.65
N TYR A 275 0.85 19.35 -5.18
CA TYR A 275 1.40 20.70 -5.02
C TYR A 275 2.39 20.75 -3.82
N LYS A 276 3.39 19.86 -3.79
CA LYS A 276 4.50 19.93 -2.84
C LYS A 276 5.51 20.95 -3.38
N GLY A 277 5.55 22.13 -2.75
CA GLY A 277 6.56 23.17 -2.99
C GLY A 277 6.03 24.36 -3.81
N GLY A 278 5.72 25.46 -3.11
CA GLY A 278 5.65 26.81 -3.70
C GLY A 278 4.35 27.24 -4.36
N GLY A 279 3.47 26.28 -4.69
CA GLY A 279 2.22 26.54 -5.40
C GLY A 279 2.44 27.05 -6.82
N PHE A 280 1.32 27.25 -7.54
CA PHE A 280 1.29 27.62 -8.95
C PHE A 280 2.12 28.89 -9.26
N ARG A 281 2.12 29.85 -8.33
CA ARG A 281 2.86 31.11 -8.44
C ARG A 281 4.37 30.92 -8.44
N GLN A 282 4.90 29.97 -7.67
CA GLN A 282 6.33 29.68 -7.67
C GLN A 282 6.76 29.03 -8.98
N TRP A 283 5.96 28.13 -9.55
CA TRP A 283 6.27 27.52 -10.85
C TRP A 283 6.35 28.53 -11.99
N PHE A 284 5.47 29.54 -12.00
CA PHE A 284 5.56 30.65 -12.95
C PHE A 284 6.79 31.52 -12.69
N ARG A 285 7.14 31.75 -11.42
CA ARG A 285 8.32 32.54 -11.05
C ARG A 285 9.63 31.85 -11.45
N ASP A 286 9.66 30.53 -11.36
CA ASP A 286 10.83 29.71 -11.69
C ASP A 286 10.98 29.49 -13.21
N GLY A 287 10.11 30.11 -14.04
CA GLY A 287 10.19 30.05 -15.50
C GLY A 287 9.91 28.66 -16.08
N SER A 288 9.28 27.77 -15.31
CA SER A 288 9.02 26.39 -15.72
C SER A 288 7.93 26.32 -16.79
N LEU A 289 8.05 25.37 -17.72
CA LEU A 289 7.00 25.03 -18.69
C LEU A 289 5.85 24.22 -18.06
N ILE A 290 6.07 23.64 -16.88
CA ILE A 290 5.10 22.82 -16.14
C ILE A 290 3.73 23.50 -15.96
N PRO A 291 3.60 24.76 -15.50
CA PRO A 291 2.30 25.40 -15.30
C PRO A 291 1.51 25.56 -16.61
N TRP A 292 2.17 25.82 -17.73
CA TRP A 292 1.52 25.90 -19.04
C TRP A 292 1.01 24.53 -19.50
N MET A 293 1.79 23.47 -19.31
CA MET A 293 1.33 22.10 -19.57
C MET A 293 0.14 21.72 -18.70
N VAL A 294 0.16 22.10 -17.41
CA VAL A 294 -0.97 21.85 -16.49
C VAL A 294 -2.23 22.59 -16.94
N ILE A 295 -2.12 23.84 -17.43
CA ILE A 295 -3.27 24.60 -17.97
C ILE A 295 -3.81 23.94 -19.24
N LEU A 296 -2.92 23.62 -20.19
CA LEU A 296 -3.30 23.01 -21.46
C LEU A 296 -4.01 21.67 -21.25
N LEU A 297 -3.49 20.85 -20.33
CA LEU A 297 -4.01 19.53 -20.04
C LEU A 297 -5.10 19.56 -18.95
N PHE A 298 -5.47 20.73 -18.43
CA PHE A 298 -6.45 20.88 -17.37
C PHE A 298 -7.81 20.22 -17.65
N PRO A 299 -8.37 20.25 -18.88
CA PRO A 299 -9.64 19.56 -19.16
C PRO A 299 -9.59 18.05 -18.87
N VAL A 300 -8.40 17.45 -18.89
CA VAL A 300 -8.18 16.03 -18.57
C VAL A 300 -7.71 15.86 -17.12
N PHE A 301 -6.66 16.57 -16.71
CA PHE A 301 -6.07 16.40 -15.38
C PHE A 301 -6.89 17.05 -14.26
N GLY A 302 -7.63 18.13 -14.54
CA GLY A 302 -8.46 18.84 -13.57
C GLY A 302 -9.54 17.93 -12.98
N PRO A 303 -10.42 17.32 -13.80
CA PRO A 303 -11.39 16.33 -13.33
C PRO A 303 -10.74 15.14 -12.62
N MET A 304 -9.60 14.64 -13.15
CA MET A 304 -8.86 13.55 -12.53
C MET A 304 -8.37 13.89 -11.11
N ILE A 305 -7.71 15.03 -10.95
CA ILE A 305 -7.20 15.52 -9.66
C ILE A 305 -8.36 15.76 -8.70
N PHE A 306 -9.46 16.34 -9.17
CA PHE A 306 -10.62 16.65 -8.35
C PHE A 306 -11.31 15.37 -7.84
N LEU A 307 -11.63 14.43 -8.73
CA LEU A 307 -12.23 13.15 -8.36
C LEU A 307 -11.30 12.31 -7.50
N SER A 308 -10.01 12.26 -7.84
CA SER A 308 -9.00 11.59 -7.01
C SER A 308 -8.90 12.22 -5.63
N GLY A 309 -8.97 13.55 -5.53
CA GLY A 309 -9.01 14.27 -4.25
C GLY A 309 -10.22 13.96 -3.39
N ILE A 310 -11.40 13.85 -4.00
CA ILE A 310 -12.63 13.40 -3.32
C ILE A 310 -12.45 11.96 -2.85
N GLY A 311 -11.94 11.08 -3.71
CA GLY A 311 -11.65 9.69 -3.38
C GLY A 311 -10.67 9.56 -2.21
N ASN A 312 -9.60 10.35 -2.20
CA ASN A 312 -8.63 10.41 -1.12
C ASN A 312 -9.28 10.83 0.20
N TYR A 313 -10.10 11.89 0.19
CA TYR A 313 -10.86 12.33 1.36
C TYR A 313 -11.82 11.24 1.88
N LEU A 314 -12.59 10.61 0.99
CA LEU A 314 -13.51 9.52 1.35
C LEU A 314 -12.78 8.29 1.88
N ALA A 315 -11.63 7.93 1.28
CA ALA A 315 -10.78 6.84 1.75
C ALA A 315 -10.32 7.08 3.18
N TYR A 316 -9.84 8.28 3.53
CA TYR A 316 -9.45 8.62 4.91
C TYR A 316 -10.61 8.78 5.89
N LYS A 317 -11.80 9.13 5.40
CA LYS A 317 -13.00 9.22 6.25
C LYS A 317 -13.56 7.85 6.58
N THR A 318 -13.48 6.91 5.63
CA THR A 318 -13.92 5.53 5.79
C THR A 318 -12.84 4.59 6.31
N SER A 319 -11.56 5.01 6.29
CA SER A 319 -10.46 4.18 6.73
C SER A 319 -10.56 3.85 8.21
N THR A 320 -10.18 2.62 8.55
CA THR A 320 -10.10 2.20 9.94
C THR A 320 -8.74 2.60 10.51
N PRO A 321 -8.70 3.36 11.63
CA PRO A 321 -7.44 3.67 12.30
C PRO A 321 -6.83 2.37 12.84
N VAL A 322 -5.54 2.22 12.63
CA VAL A 322 -4.81 1.02 13.03
C VAL A 322 -4.24 1.22 14.42
N HIS A 323 -4.63 0.33 15.34
CA HIS A 323 -4.14 0.29 16.71
C HIS A 323 -3.38 -1.00 16.93
N TRP A 324 -2.17 -0.90 17.49
CA TRP A 324 -1.41 -2.08 17.87
C TRP A 324 -2.08 -2.83 19.03
N PRO A 325 -2.01 -4.17 19.07
CA PRO A 325 -2.42 -4.93 20.24
C PRO A 325 -1.66 -4.47 21.49
N HIS A 326 -2.29 -4.56 22.66
CA HIS A 326 -1.65 -4.19 23.93
C HIS A 326 -0.35 -4.95 24.16
N GLU A 327 -0.29 -6.22 23.79
CA GLU A 327 0.93 -7.05 23.88
C GLU A 327 2.14 -6.44 23.15
N VAL A 328 1.92 -5.83 21.98
CA VAL A 328 2.99 -5.16 21.22
C VAL A 328 3.38 -3.86 21.92
N LEU A 329 2.40 -3.08 22.38
CA LEU A 329 2.65 -1.81 23.08
C LEU A 329 3.37 -2.03 24.42
N ASP A 330 3.04 -3.10 25.14
CA ASP A 330 3.72 -3.47 26.39
C ASP A 330 5.18 -3.89 26.13
N ALA A 331 5.45 -4.52 24.98
CA ALA A 331 6.81 -4.89 24.58
C ALA A 331 7.65 -3.67 24.17
N VAL A 332 7.11 -2.78 23.32
CA VAL A 332 7.89 -1.66 22.74
C VAL A 332 7.85 -0.38 23.58
N GLY A 333 6.86 -0.27 24.47
CA GLY A 333 6.58 0.89 25.31
C GLY A 333 5.84 2.00 24.58
N GLU A 334 5.78 3.16 25.24
CA GLU A 334 5.15 4.37 24.68
C GLU A 334 6.05 5.05 23.63
N PRO A 335 5.47 5.69 22.60
CA PRO A 335 6.23 6.50 21.65
C PRO A 335 7.00 7.63 22.36
N LEU A 336 8.21 7.93 21.86
CA LEU A 336 9.04 9.00 22.40
C LEU A 336 8.38 10.38 22.23
N ALA A 337 8.51 11.24 23.25
CA ALA A 337 7.83 12.54 23.30
C ALA A 337 8.25 13.48 22.16
N GLY A 338 7.29 14.29 21.67
CA GLY A 338 7.49 15.27 20.58
C GLY A 338 7.09 14.77 19.19
N GLN A 339 6.52 13.57 19.09
CA GLN A 339 5.96 13.05 17.85
C GLN A 339 4.52 13.52 17.66
N PRO A 340 4.08 13.77 16.41
CA PRO A 340 2.67 14.03 16.15
C PRO A 340 1.87 12.78 16.54
N SER A 341 1.30 12.78 17.75
CA SER A 341 0.24 11.84 18.07
C SER A 341 -0.86 12.11 17.04
N GLY A 342 -1.17 11.13 16.19
CA GLY A 342 -2.42 11.16 15.44
C GLY A 342 -3.50 11.37 16.47
N ARG A 343 -4.06 12.59 16.53
CA ARG A 343 -4.89 13.04 17.66
C ARG A 343 -6.00 12.01 17.87
N MET A 344 -6.06 11.48 19.09
CA MET A 344 -7.27 10.88 19.64
C MET A 344 -8.37 11.94 19.64
N ARG A 345 -9.27 11.91 18.67
CA ARG A 345 -10.61 12.49 18.75
C ARG A 345 -11.59 11.66 17.95
#